data_AF-A0A1V4ISG3-F1
#
_entry.id   AF-A0A1V4ISG3-F1
#
_cell.length_a   1.000
_cell.length_b   1.000
_cell.length_c   1.000
_cell.angle_alpha   90.00
_cell.angle_beta   90.00
_cell.angle_gamma   90.00
#
_symmetry.space_group_name_H-M   'P 1'
#
loop_
_entity.id
_entity.type
_entity.pdbx_description
1 polymer ?
#
loop_
_entity_poly.entity_id
_entity_poly.type
_entity_poly.pdbx_seq_one_letter_code
_entity_poly.pdbx_strand_id
1 'polypeptide(L)'
;MNKKIHKIQVFRLVVQLLFLFLFPGLFSLTFHEIGQIYKALINGSFSIKEQYANIIEAVAFIPLTILFGRFFCGWLCAFGTYNDLIYLLSSKFLKIKFKIDEETDRVLKYVKYAVLVFIVIFIWSLSIDAFSSASPWDAFAQISNIKSAAATYIIGFILLIFITIGAFFVERFFCRYLCPLGAIYSIISKLRIFNISKPKDHCGKCKMCTSNCAMGIDLYKRDKVTSGECINCMRCTEVCPRSNASASAAFTRVNSAALSAVAIAIFTGFYGLNYLLGSKLAAANIITASSNSSSTSKYKDGTYSGEGTGYMPGLQVSVKVENGKITKIDIVSDNETPRFAQTPMQVIPQEIIAAQSTDVDTVSGATRTSNGIIEAVNDALSQASK
;
A
#
# COMPACT_ATOMS: atom_id res chain seq x y z
N MET A 1 -35.30 2.45 26.09
CA MET A 1 -34.47 3.42 25.36
C MET A 1 -34.36 2.97 23.90
N ASN A 2 -35.06 3.62 22.97
CA ASN A 2 -34.87 3.35 21.55
C ASN A 2 -33.39 3.55 21.21
N LYS A 3 -32.72 2.49 20.74
CA LYS A 3 -31.35 2.58 20.22
C LYS A 3 -31.42 3.53 19.02
N LYS A 4 -31.03 4.79 19.21
CA LYS A 4 -30.87 5.73 18.09
C LYS A 4 -29.87 5.10 17.12
N ILE A 5 -30.32 4.87 15.89
CA ILE A 5 -29.44 4.41 14.83
C ILE A 5 -28.47 5.55 14.52
N HIS A 6 -27.19 5.30 14.72
CA HIS A 6 -26.11 6.22 14.42
C HIS A 6 -25.83 6.19 12.90
N LYS A 7 -26.62 6.93 12.11
CA LYS A 7 -26.54 7.03 10.65
C LYS A 7 -25.14 7.32 10.13
N ILE A 8 -24.39 8.25 10.75
CA ILE A 8 -23.02 8.60 10.30
C ILE A 8 -22.06 7.44 10.58
N GLN A 9 -22.16 6.79 11.74
CA GLN A 9 -21.35 5.60 12.02
C GLN A 9 -21.68 4.41 11.11
N VAL A 10 -22.96 4.22 10.76
CA VAL A 10 -23.35 3.17 9.79
C VAL A 10 -22.75 3.48 8.42
N PHE A 11 -22.89 4.72 7.94
CA PHE A 11 -22.28 5.15 6.69
C PHE A 11 -20.76 4.98 6.69
N ARG A 12 -20.09 5.36 7.79
CA ARG A 12 -18.67 5.14 8.00
C ARG A 12 -18.28 3.66 7.89
N LEU A 13 -19.02 2.77 8.53
CA LEU A 13 -18.75 1.33 8.47
C LEU A 13 -18.89 0.79 7.03
N VAL A 14 -19.91 1.22 6.29
CA VAL A 14 -20.10 0.82 4.89
C VAL A 14 -18.91 1.23 4.03
N VAL A 15 -18.47 2.49 4.14
CA VAL A 15 -17.29 3.01 3.40
C VAL A 15 -16.02 2.26 3.80
N GLN A 16 -15.84 2.01 5.10
CA GLN A 16 -14.71 1.27 5.64
C GLN A 16 -14.63 -0.15 5.08
N LEU A 17 -15.76 -0.86 5.01
CA LEU A 17 -15.83 -2.21 4.44
C LEU A 17 -15.57 -2.20 2.94
N LEU A 18 -16.15 -1.24 2.20
CA LEU A 18 -15.91 -1.08 0.77
C LEU A 18 -14.41 -0.91 0.49
N PHE A 19 -13.72 -0.03 1.22
CA PHE A 19 -12.30 0.20 1.05
C PHE A 19 -11.43 -0.98 1.52
N LEU A 20 -11.85 -1.69 2.57
CA LEU A 20 -11.16 -2.89 3.04
C LEU A 20 -11.09 -3.97 1.94
N PHE A 21 -12.18 -4.16 1.20
CA PHE A 21 -12.23 -5.20 0.15
C PHE A 21 -11.70 -4.73 -1.20
N LEU A 22 -11.99 -3.48 -1.60
CA LEU A 22 -11.55 -2.97 -2.90
C LEU A 22 -10.08 -2.53 -2.90
N PHE A 23 -9.58 -1.98 -1.78
CA PHE A 23 -8.25 -1.37 -1.70
C PHE A 23 -7.49 -1.73 -0.40
N PRO A 24 -7.28 -3.04 -0.11
CA PRO A 24 -6.59 -3.46 1.12
C PRO A 24 -5.15 -2.94 1.21
N GLY A 25 -4.47 -2.78 0.06
CA GLY A 25 -3.09 -2.30 -0.05
C GLY A 25 -2.91 -0.79 0.00
N LEU A 26 -3.98 0.02 0.07
CA LEU A 26 -3.91 1.47 -0.03
C LEU A 26 -3.00 2.10 1.03
N PHE A 27 -2.99 1.54 2.25
CA PHE A 27 -2.07 1.97 3.30
C PHE A 27 -0.59 1.73 2.92
N SER A 28 -0.29 0.53 2.40
CA SER A 28 1.08 0.14 2.04
C SER A 28 1.60 1.02 0.92
N LEU A 29 0.78 1.21 -0.11
CA LEU A 29 1.08 2.07 -1.26
C LEU A 29 1.46 3.49 -0.80
N THR A 30 0.58 4.16 -0.06
CA THR A 30 0.83 5.54 0.39
C THR A 30 2.07 5.63 1.31
N PHE A 31 2.35 4.62 2.13
CA PHE A 31 3.54 4.63 2.98
C PHE A 31 4.83 4.37 2.17
N HIS A 32 4.77 3.46 1.21
CA HIS A 32 5.89 3.13 0.32
C HIS A 32 6.32 4.35 -0.50
N GLU A 33 5.37 5.10 -1.06
CA GLU A 33 5.65 6.28 -1.89
C GLU A 33 6.32 7.40 -1.12
N ILE A 34 5.88 7.67 0.12
CA ILE A 34 6.54 8.63 1.00
C ILE A 34 7.99 8.19 1.25
N GLY A 35 8.21 6.90 1.47
CA GLY A 35 9.55 6.32 1.62
C GLY A 35 10.41 6.47 0.36
N GLN A 36 9.84 6.27 -0.83
CA GLN A 36 10.56 6.44 -2.10
C GLN A 36 10.96 7.88 -2.35
N ILE A 37 10.08 8.84 -2.07
CA ILE A 37 10.41 10.27 -2.16
C ILE A 37 11.58 10.60 -1.21
N TYR A 38 11.52 10.11 0.02
CA TYR A 38 12.57 10.32 1.01
C TYR A 38 13.93 9.72 0.56
N LYS A 39 13.92 8.47 0.07
CA LYS A 39 15.13 7.81 -0.46
C LYS A 39 15.73 8.56 -1.64
N ALA A 40 14.90 9.00 -2.58
CA ALA A 40 15.34 9.78 -3.74
C ALA A 40 15.98 11.11 -3.33
N LEU A 41 15.45 11.77 -2.30
CA LEU A 41 16.01 13.02 -1.76
C LEU A 41 17.39 12.81 -1.13
N ILE A 42 17.58 11.73 -0.36
CA ILE A 42 18.86 11.48 0.34
C ILE A 42 19.95 10.99 -0.61
N ASN A 43 19.61 10.16 -1.58
CA ASN A 43 20.58 9.62 -2.53
C ASN A 43 21.01 10.63 -3.61
N GLY A 44 20.45 11.86 -3.59
CA GLY A 44 20.74 12.89 -4.59
C GLY A 44 20.19 12.58 -5.98
N SER A 45 19.39 11.53 -6.14
CA SER A 45 18.81 11.05 -7.40
C SER A 45 17.37 11.53 -7.60
N PHE A 46 17.01 12.70 -7.04
CA PHE A 46 15.67 13.25 -7.17
C PHE A 46 15.46 13.82 -8.57
N SER A 47 14.63 13.15 -9.36
CA SER A 47 14.21 13.54 -10.70
C SER A 47 12.68 13.51 -10.77
N ILE A 48 12.08 14.69 -10.98
CA ILE A 48 10.61 14.84 -11.07
C ILE A 48 10.02 13.88 -12.12
N LYS A 49 10.76 13.62 -13.21
CA LYS A 49 10.33 12.71 -14.28
C LYS A 49 10.27 11.25 -13.84
N GLU A 50 11.14 10.82 -12.94
CA GLU A 50 11.20 9.44 -12.45
C GLU A 50 10.27 9.21 -11.27
N GLN A 51 10.09 10.22 -10.41
CA GLN A 51 9.24 10.12 -9.23
C GLN A 51 7.83 10.70 -9.41
N TYR A 52 7.41 11.03 -10.64
CA TYR A 52 6.12 11.69 -10.90
C TYR A 52 4.93 10.94 -10.27
N ALA A 53 4.90 9.61 -10.36
CA ALA A 53 3.84 8.79 -9.78
C ALA A 53 3.79 8.93 -8.25
N ASN A 54 4.93 8.74 -7.58
CA ASN A 54 5.06 8.87 -6.12
C ASN A 54 4.72 10.30 -5.66
N ILE A 55 5.15 11.32 -6.41
CA ILE A 55 4.87 12.73 -6.11
C ILE A 55 3.38 13.01 -6.22
N ILE A 56 2.71 12.52 -7.26
CA ILE A 56 1.27 12.74 -7.47
C ILE A 56 0.46 12.17 -6.30
N GLU A 57 0.79 10.97 -5.81
CA GLU A 57 0.11 10.41 -4.64
C GLU A 57 0.47 11.12 -3.33
N ALA A 58 1.74 11.50 -3.11
CA ALA A 58 2.10 12.30 -1.94
C ALA A 58 1.41 13.69 -1.93
N VAL A 59 1.33 14.33 -3.09
CA VAL A 59 0.59 15.59 -3.34
C VAL A 59 -0.92 15.37 -3.26
N ALA A 60 -1.43 14.14 -3.40
CA ALA A 60 -2.81 13.80 -3.07
C ALA A 60 -3.06 13.92 -1.57
N PHE A 61 -2.32 13.13 -0.80
CA PHE A 61 -2.70 12.84 0.57
C PHE A 61 -2.25 13.92 1.55
N ILE A 62 -1.15 14.64 1.27
CA ILE A 62 -0.64 15.69 2.18
C ILE A 62 -1.60 16.89 2.24
N PRO A 63 -1.99 17.55 1.13
CA PRO A 63 -2.95 18.66 1.15
C PRO A 63 -4.31 18.22 1.68
N LEU A 64 -4.79 17.03 1.32
CA LEU A 64 -6.05 16.51 1.85
C LEU A 64 -5.97 16.25 3.36
N THR A 65 -4.80 15.87 3.89
CA THR A 65 -4.56 15.76 5.33
C THR A 65 -4.50 17.14 6.01
N ILE A 66 -3.99 18.17 5.33
CA ILE A 66 -4.07 19.57 5.79
C ILE A 66 -5.53 20.08 5.75
N LEU A 67 -6.35 19.67 4.79
CA LEU A 67 -7.75 20.08 4.76
C LEU A 67 -8.56 19.34 5.83
N PHE A 68 -8.60 18.01 5.75
CA PHE A 68 -9.51 17.14 6.50
C PHE A 68 -8.87 16.47 7.71
N GLY A 69 -7.60 16.75 8.03
CA GLY A 69 -6.87 16.03 9.08
C GLY A 69 -6.64 14.56 8.73
N ARG A 70 -6.61 13.69 9.73
CA ARG A 70 -6.43 12.23 9.55
C ARG A 70 -7.71 11.51 9.10
N PHE A 71 -8.52 12.15 8.25
CA PHE A 71 -9.79 11.60 7.77
C PHE A 71 -9.60 10.25 7.06
N PHE A 72 -8.56 10.14 6.23
CA PHE A 72 -8.15 8.90 5.58
C PHE A 72 -8.08 7.72 6.56
N CYS A 73 -7.39 7.89 7.70
CA CYS A 73 -7.26 6.85 8.71
C CYS A 73 -8.60 6.43 9.33
N GLY A 74 -9.57 7.35 9.40
CA GLY A 74 -10.87 7.13 10.01
C GLY A 74 -11.90 6.44 9.10
N TRP A 75 -11.76 6.60 7.79
CA TRP A 75 -12.81 6.25 6.82
C TRP A 75 -12.35 5.31 5.70
N LEU A 76 -11.11 5.44 5.23
CA LEU A 76 -10.64 4.80 3.99
C LEU A 76 -9.52 3.78 4.23
N CYS A 77 -8.72 3.95 5.29
CA CYS A 77 -7.61 3.06 5.58
C CYS A 77 -8.10 1.66 5.98
N ALA A 78 -7.81 0.66 5.14
CA ALA A 78 -8.14 -0.75 5.36
C ALA A 78 -7.59 -1.29 6.70
N PHE A 79 -6.34 -0.95 7.05
CA PHE A 79 -5.73 -1.37 8.31
C PHE A 79 -6.42 -0.75 9.54
N GLY A 80 -6.93 0.49 9.39
CA GLY A 80 -7.76 1.15 10.40
C GLY A 80 -9.12 0.48 10.56
N THR A 81 -9.76 0.10 9.45
CA THR A 81 -11.00 -0.70 9.44
C THR A 81 -10.79 -2.05 10.11
N TYR A 82 -9.71 -2.75 9.78
CA TYR A 82 -9.35 -4.03 10.41
C TYR A 82 -9.32 -3.91 11.93
N ASN A 83 -8.63 -2.90 12.48
CA ASN A 83 -8.58 -2.67 13.93
C ASN A 83 -9.97 -2.34 14.52
N ASP A 84 -10.78 -1.53 13.82
CA ASP A 84 -12.15 -1.22 14.26
C ASP A 84 -13.04 -2.48 14.31
N LEU A 85 -12.89 -3.39 13.33
CA LEU A 85 -13.65 -4.64 13.27
C LEU A 85 -13.26 -5.60 14.39
N ILE A 86 -11.95 -5.76 14.66
CA ILE A 86 -11.47 -6.60 15.77
C ILE A 86 -11.98 -6.08 17.12
N TYR A 87 -11.93 -4.77 17.34
CA TYR A 87 -12.46 -4.17 18.57
C TYR A 87 -13.99 -4.24 18.65
N LEU A 88 -14.71 -4.09 17.53
CA LEU A 88 -16.16 -4.29 17.50
C LEU A 88 -16.53 -5.73 17.85
N LEU A 89 -15.75 -6.71 17.34
CA LEU A 89 -15.91 -8.12 17.64
C LEU A 89 -15.73 -8.37 19.15
N SER A 90 -14.62 -7.91 19.73
CA SER A 90 -14.33 -8.12 21.15
C SER A 90 -15.32 -7.40 22.09
N SER A 91 -15.60 -6.12 21.84
CA SER A 91 -16.42 -5.30 22.73
C SER A 91 -17.91 -5.61 22.66
N LYS A 92 -18.42 -6.02 21.49
CA LYS A 92 -19.85 -6.29 21.28
C LYS A 92 -20.22 -7.75 21.52
N PHE A 93 -19.40 -8.69 21.03
CA PHE A 93 -19.70 -10.11 21.15
C PHE A 93 -19.13 -10.70 22.44
N LEU A 94 -17.88 -10.37 22.78
CA LEU A 94 -17.20 -10.92 23.96
C LEU A 94 -17.34 -10.02 25.20
N LYS A 95 -17.91 -8.81 25.04
CA LYS A 95 -18.18 -7.83 26.11
C LYS A 95 -16.94 -7.42 26.92
N ILE A 96 -15.75 -7.63 26.38
CA ILE A 96 -14.50 -7.24 27.01
C ILE A 96 -14.35 -5.73 26.90
N LYS A 97 -14.16 -5.06 28.04
CA LYS A 97 -14.02 -3.60 28.12
C LYS A 97 -12.78 -3.26 28.92
N PHE A 98 -11.65 -3.21 28.23
CA PHE A 98 -10.40 -2.73 28.80
C PHE A 98 -10.29 -1.22 28.56
N LYS A 99 -9.96 -0.46 29.61
CA LYS A 99 -9.69 0.99 29.51
C LYS A 99 -8.31 1.27 30.06
N ILE A 100 -7.47 1.84 29.22
CA ILE A 100 -6.16 2.37 29.60
C ILE A 100 -6.35 3.72 30.27
N ASP A 101 -5.54 3.99 31.30
CA ASP A 101 -5.48 5.29 31.94
C ASP A 101 -5.10 6.42 30.96
N GLU A 102 -5.57 7.65 31.23
CA GLU A 102 -5.37 8.79 30.32
C GLU A 102 -3.89 9.17 30.17
N GLU A 103 -3.07 8.99 31.22
CA GLU A 103 -1.65 9.33 31.19
C GLU A 103 -0.83 8.28 30.45
N THR A 104 -1.02 7.00 30.80
CA THR A 104 -0.38 5.89 30.09
C THR A 104 -0.69 5.93 28.60
N ASP A 105 -1.95 6.20 28.26
CA ASP A 105 -2.34 6.34 26.88
C ASP A 105 -1.61 7.48 26.14
N ARG A 106 -1.46 8.63 26.79
CA ARG A 106 -0.77 9.78 26.22
C ARG A 106 0.68 9.46 25.93
N VAL A 107 1.36 8.74 26.82
CA VAL A 107 2.75 8.31 26.65
C VAL A 107 2.86 7.27 25.53
N LEU A 108 2.03 6.23 25.54
CA LEU A 108 2.07 5.18 24.51
C LEU A 108 1.82 5.72 23.09
N LYS A 109 1.05 6.81 22.94
CA LYS A 109 0.87 7.48 21.64
C LYS A 109 2.17 8.03 21.05
N TYR A 110 3.22 8.22 21.85
CA TYR A 110 4.51 8.67 21.32
C TYR A 110 5.34 7.54 20.70
N VAL A 111 5.03 6.27 21.02
CA VAL A 111 5.74 5.09 20.51
C VAL A 111 5.74 5.07 18.98
N LYS A 112 4.66 5.48 18.32
CA LYS A 112 4.60 5.53 16.84
C LYS A 112 5.62 6.49 16.21
N TYR A 113 6.06 7.53 16.94
CA TYR A 113 7.11 8.42 16.45
C TYR A 113 8.48 7.75 16.61
N ALA A 114 8.70 6.98 17.67
CA ALA A 114 9.90 6.16 17.80
C ALA A 114 9.97 5.10 16.69
N VAL A 115 8.84 4.44 16.38
CA VAL A 115 8.73 3.51 15.23
C VAL A 115 9.02 4.23 13.92
N LEU A 116 8.48 5.43 13.71
CA LEU A 116 8.76 6.22 12.51
C LEU A 116 10.26 6.54 12.39
N VAL A 117 10.90 7.04 13.46
CA VAL A 117 12.33 7.35 13.48
C VAL A 117 13.16 6.10 13.19
N PHE A 118 12.80 4.96 13.76
CA PHE A 118 13.43 3.68 13.47
C PHE A 118 13.34 3.32 11.99
N ILE A 119 12.15 3.41 11.38
CA ILE A 119 11.97 3.11 9.95
C ILE A 119 12.80 4.05 9.08
N VAL A 120 12.75 5.36 9.38
CA VAL A 120 13.50 6.37 8.63
C VAL A 120 15.00 6.06 8.65
N ILE A 121 15.59 5.80 9.82
CA ILE A 121 17.03 5.56 9.96
C ILE A 121 17.43 4.20 9.36
N PHE A 122 16.81 3.10 9.82
CA PHE A 122 17.30 1.76 9.52
C PHE A 122 16.81 1.22 8.17
N ILE A 123 15.57 1.53 7.78
CA ILE A 123 14.97 0.97 6.56
C ILE A 123 15.12 1.93 5.38
N TRP A 124 14.95 3.24 5.62
CA TRP A 124 15.02 4.21 4.52
C TRP A 124 16.41 4.77 4.28
N SER A 125 17.14 5.21 5.32
CA SER A 125 18.49 5.77 5.14
C SER A 125 19.56 4.69 4.96
N LEU A 126 19.61 3.70 5.87
CA LEU A 126 20.63 2.66 5.84
C LEU A 126 20.33 1.51 4.86
N SER A 127 19.12 1.48 4.28
CA SER A 127 18.66 0.46 3.34
C SER A 127 18.93 -0.98 3.81
N ILE A 128 18.68 -1.26 5.10
CA ILE A 128 18.89 -2.59 5.66
C ILE A 128 17.76 -3.52 5.23
N ASP A 129 18.05 -4.41 4.28
CA ASP A 129 17.07 -5.35 3.71
C ASP A 129 16.58 -6.42 4.70
N ALA A 130 17.29 -6.61 5.82
CA ALA A 130 16.92 -7.58 6.87
C ALA A 130 15.52 -7.32 7.46
N PHE A 131 14.98 -6.11 7.32
CA PHE A 131 13.66 -5.74 7.83
C PHE A 131 12.55 -5.75 6.75
N SER A 132 12.87 -6.11 5.50
CA SER A 132 11.90 -6.14 4.40
C SER A 132 10.72 -7.10 4.65
N SER A 133 10.96 -8.22 5.33
CA SER A 133 9.93 -9.20 5.72
C SER A 133 9.15 -8.81 6.99
N ALA A 134 9.56 -7.76 7.69
CA ALA A 134 9.01 -7.35 8.99
C ALA A 134 7.82 -6.38 8.88
N SER A 135 7.35 -6.09 7.67
CA SER A 135 6.23 -5.19 7.42
C SER A 135 4.87 -5.85 7.72
N PRO A 136 4.15 -5.45 8.80
CA PRO A 136 2.86 -6.07 9.16
C PRO A 136 1.74 -5.70 8.19
N TRP A 137 1.87 -4.56 7.49
CA TRP A 137 0.88 -4.11 6.53
C TRP A 137 1.05 -4.78 5.16
N ASP A 138 2.26 -5.17 4.76
CA ASP A 138 2.46 -5.98 3.56
C ASP A 138 1.98 -7.41 3.78
N ALA A 139 2.22 -7.96 4.98
CA ALA A 139 1.62 -9.23 5.40
C ALA A 139 0.08 -9.17 5.36
N PHE A 140 -0.51 -8.06 5.80
CA PHE A 140 -1.96 -7.83 5.72
C PHE A 140 -2.47 -7.69 4.28
N ALA A 141 -1.74 -7.00 3.40
CA ALA A 141 -2.11 -6.84 2.00
C ALA A 141 -2.13 -8.19 1.25
N GLN A 142 -1.28 -9.13 1.65
CA GLN A 142 -1.15 -10.45 1.04
C GLN A 142 -2.05 -11.53 1.66
N ILE A 143 -3.04 -11.16 2.46
CA ILE A 143 -3.90 -12.12 3.18
C ILE A 143 -4.74 -13.01 2.26
N SER A 144 -4.94 -12.63 0.99
CA SER A 144 -5.58 -13.48 -0.02
C SER A 144 -4.68 -14.64 -0.49
N ASN A 145 -3.36 -14.51 -0.37
CA ASN A 145 -2.35 -15.47 -0.84
C ASN A 145 -1.47 -15.97 0.32
N ILE A 146 -2.09 -16.34 1.45
CA ILE A 146 -1.38 -16.75 2.68
C ILE A 146 -0.32 -17.84 2.44
N LYS A 147 -0.59 -18.82 1.56
CA LYS A 147 0.32 -19.98 1.37
C LYS A 147 1.69 -19.58 0.82
N SER A 148 1.75 -18.64 -0.13
CA SER A 148 3.02 -18.14 -0.67
C SER A 148 3.57 -16.99 0.18
N ALA A 149 2.71 -16.14 0.74
CA ALA A 149 3.12 -14.99 1.52
C ALA A 149 3.70 -15.35 2.90
N ALA A 150 3.26 -16.46 3.51
CA ALA A 150 3.71 -16.87 4.83
C ALA A 150 5.21 -17.17 4.90
N ALA A 151 5.82 -17.68 3.82
CA ALA A 151 7.26 -17.94 3.77
C ALA A 151 8.07 -16.63 3.69
N THR A 152 7.55 -15.62 2.99
CA THR A 152 8.25 -14.34 2.75
C THR A 152 8.09 -13.34 3.89
N TYR A 153 6.95 -13.34 4.60
CA TYR A 153 6.60 -12.32 5.60
C TYR A 153 6.37 -12.88 7.01
N ILE A 154 7.13 -13.90 7.43
CA ILE A 154 6.98 -14.55 8.75
C ILE A 154 6.95 -13.52 9.89
N ILE A 155 7.93 -12.60 9.91
CA ILE A 155 8.04 -11.57 10.95
C ILE A 155 6.85 -10.60 10.87
N GLY A 156 6.45 -10.20 9.65
CA GLY A 156 5.27 -9.38 9.41
C GLY A 156 3.98 -10.01 9.96
N PHE A 157 3.78 -11.32 9.77
CA PHE A 157 2.63 -12.04 10.32
C PHE A 157 2.65 -12.13 11.86
N ILE A 158 3.83 -12.36 12.47
CA ILE A 158 3.97 -12.35 13.93
C ILE A 158 3.57 -10.98 14.49
N LEU A 159 4.06 -9.90 13.88
CA LEU A 159 3.70 -8.54 14.28
C LEU A 159 2.23 -8.23 14.03
N LEU A 160 1.65 -8.75 12.95
CA LEU A 160 0.22 -8.62 12.66
C LEU A 160 -0.61 -9.29 13.77
N ILE A 161 -0.26 -10.51 14.18
CA ILE A 161 -0.92 -11.21 15.29
C ILE A 161 -0.82 -10.41 16.59
N PHE A 162 0.36 -9.87 16.91
CA PHE A 162 0.55 -9.00 18.07
C PHE A 162 -0.37 -7.77 18.01
N ILE A 163 -0.47 -7.13 16.83
CA ILE A 163 -1.38 -6.01 16.60
C ILE A 163 -2.84 -6.45 16.76
N THR A 164 -3.23 -7.63 16.27
CA THR A 164 -4.59 -8.18 16.43
C THR A 164 -4.96 -8.32 17.90
N ILE A 165 -4.06 -8.90 18.70
CA ILE A 165 -4.24 -9.07 20.14
C ILE A 165 -4.38 -7.69 20.80
N GLY A 166 -3.53 -6.73 20.45
CA GLY A 166 -3.66 -5.37 20.96
C GLY A 166 -4.99 -4.70 20.58
N ALA A 167 -5.43 -4.83 19.34
CA ALA A 167 -6.68 -4.27 18.82
C ALA A 167 -7.93 -4.89 19.48
N PHE A 168 -7.80 -6.11 19.98
CA PHE A 168 -8.85 -6.79 20.72
C PHE A 168 -9.14 -6.11 22.07
N PHE A 169 -8.12 -5.60 22.76
CA PHE A 169 -8.28 -4.90 24.04
C PHE A 169 -8.43 -3.39 23.89
N VAL A 170 -7.77 -2.78 22.90
CA VAL A 170 -7.69 -1.33 22.74
C VAL A 170 -8.21 -0.94 21.36
N GLU A 171 -9.25 -0.12 21.31
CA GLU A 171 -9.76 0.42 20.05
C GLU A 171 -8.64 1.15 19.29
N ARG A 172 -8.43 0.75 18.02
CA ARG A 172 -7.40 1.31 17.14
C ARG A 172 -5.97 1.24 17.67
N PHE A 173 -5.63 0.16 18.38
CA PHE A 173 -4.30 -0.09 18.96
C PHE A 173 -3.14 0.30 18.01
N PHE A 174 -3.14 -0.21 16.78
CA PHE A 174 -2.08 0.11 15.82
C PHE A 174 -2.03 1.60 15.46
N CYS A 175 -3.16 2.19 15.07
CA CYS A 175 -3.23 3.60 14.66
C CYS A 175 -2.86 4.58 15.78
N ARG A 176 -3.02 4.15 17.04
CA ARG A 176 -2.75 4.93 18.25
C ARG A 176 -1.28 4.83 18.67
N TYR A 177 -0.66 3.66 18.57
CA TYR A 177 0.65 3.39 19.19
C TYR A 177 1.78 2.99 18.24
N LEU A 178 1.49 2.39 17.08
CA LEU A 178 2.53 1.76 16.24
C LEU A 178 2.56 2.29 14.80
N CYS A 179 1.51 2.95 14.33
CA CYS A 179 1.36 3.31 12.93
C CYS A 179 2.30 4.47 12.50
N PRO A 180 3.31 4.22 11.63
CA PRO A 180 4.26 5.25 11.20
C PRO A 180 3.60 6.29 10.29
N LEU A 181 2.74 5.87 9.35
CA LEU A 181 1.95 6.79 8.54
C LEU A 181 1.02 7.65 9.42
N GLY A 182 0.48 7.07 10.48
CA GLY A 182 -0.31 7.76 11.50
C GLY A 182 0.49 8.76 12.33
N ALA A 183 1.81 8.59 12.44
CA ALA A 183 2.71 9.56 13.06
C ALA A 183 2.90 10.76 12.12
N ILE A 184 3.22 10.51 10.84
CA ILE A 184 3.35 11.54 9.79
C ILE A 184 2.09 12.40 9.71
N TYR A 185 0.93 11.76 9.54
CA TYR A 185 -0.33 12.50 9.42
C TYR A 185 -0.79 13.16 10.72
N SER A 186 -0.35 12.70 11.90
CA SER A 186 -0.63 13.40 13.16
C SER A 186 0.09 14.74 13.23
N ILE A 187 1.32 14.81 12.70
CA ILE A 187 2.08 16.06 12.61
C ILE A 187 1.40 17.02 11.63
N ILE A 188 1.11 16.54 10.41
CA ILE A 188 0.49 17.36 9.35
C ILE A 188 -0.90 17.85 9.77
N SER A 189 -1.71 17.00 10.40
CA SER A 189 -3.09 17.33 10.78
C SER A 189 -3.22 18.34 11.93
N LYS A 190 -2.11 18.82 12.51
CA LYS A 190 -2.11 19.98 13.41
C LYS A 190 -2.49 21.27 12.66
N LEU A 191 -2.17 21.35 11.37
CA LEU A 191 -2.48 22.49 10.49
C LEU A 191 -3.91 22.44 9.93
N ARG A 192 -4.75 21.51 10.41
CA ARG A 192 -5.99 21.21 9.71
C ARG A 192 -7.04 22.31 9.73
N ILE A 193 -7.71 22.50 8.60
CA ILE A 193 -8.82 23.46 8.50
C ILE A 193 -10.09 22.89 9.12
N PHE A 194 -10.48 21.67 8.73
CA PHE A 194 -11.67 21.02 9.24
C PHE A 194 -11.38 20.28 10.54
N ASN A 195 -12.04 20.68 11.61
CA ASN A 195 -11.86 20.10 12.95
C ASN A 195 -13.21 19.97 13.67
N ILE A 196 -13.22 19.26 14.80
CA ILE A 196 -14.41 19.14 15.63
C ILE A 196 -14.45 20.30 16.62
N SER A 197 -15.55 21.06 16.60
CA SER A 197 -15.89 22.07 17.58
C SER A 197 -16.89 21.51 18.59
N LYS A 198 -16.66 21.76 19.88
CA LYS A 198 -17.49 21.36 21.01
C LYS A 198 -17.43 22.43 22.13
N PRO A 199 -18.10 23.60 21.94
CA PRO A 199 -18.08 24.70 22.91
C PRO A 199 -18.49 24.24 24.32
N LYS A 200 -17.81 24.68 25.38
CA LYS A 200 -18.14 24.29 26.77
C LYS A 200 -19.45 24.87 27.29
N ASP A 201 -19.95 25.96 26.73
CA ASP A 201 -21.09 26.73 27.26
C ASP A 201 -22.36 25.89 27.46
N HIS A 202 -22.52 24.85 26.63
CA HIS A 202 -23.62 23.88 26.72
C HIS A 202 -23.18 22.46 27.12
N CYS A 203 -21.89 22.29 27.43
CA CYS A 203 -21.28 21.04 27.83
C CYS A 203 -21.20 20.99 29.36
N GLY A 204 -22.21 20.41 30.02
CA GLY A 204 -22.14 20.13 31.46
C GLY A 204 -21.05 19.11 31.81
N LYS A 205 -21.14 18.44 32.97
CA LYS A 205 -20.16 17.41 33.44
C LYS A 205 -20.13 16.11 32.61
N CYS A 206 -20.69 16.11 31.40
CA CYS A 206 -20.83 14.95 30.52
C CYS A 206 -19.48 14.56 29.87
N LYS A 207 -19.10 13.28 29.96
CA LYS A 207 -17.89 12.73 29.32
C LYS A 207 -18.18 11.83 28.11
N MET A 208 -19.40 11.85 27.57
CA MET A 208 -19.84 10.95 26.49
C MET A 208 -18.98 11.04 25.22
N CYS A 209 -18.56 12.24 24.83
CA CYS A 209 -17.70 12.40 23.65
C CYS A 209 -16.32 11.75 23.87
N THR A 210 -15.72 11.96 25.05
CA THR A 210 -14.41 11.37 25.42
C THR A 210 -14.50 9.87 25.55
N SER A 211 -15.52 9.35 26.24
CA SER A 211 -15.67 7.91 26.47
C SER A 211 -15.91 7.10 25.19
N ASN A 212 -16.38 7.75 24.13
CA ASN A 212 -16.62 7.13 22.83
C ASN A 212 -15.56 7.54 21.78
N CYS A 213 -14.52 8.29 22.15
CA CYS A 213 -13.48 8.67 21.19
C CYS A 213 -12.60 7.46 20.87
N ALA A 214 -12.62 6.99 19.62
CA ALA A 214 -11.83 5.84 19.17
C ALA A 214 -10.30 6.04 19.32
N MET A 215 -9.85 7.30 19.38
CA MET A 215 -8.43 7.66 19.57
C MET A 215 -8.12 8.09 21.02
N GLY A 216 -9.09 7.95 21.93
CA GLY A 216 -8.99 8.34 23.35
C GLY A 216 -8.51 9.77 23.56
N ILE A 217 -9.15 10.72 22.88
CA ILE A 217 -8.87 12.15 23.07
C ILE A 217 -9.73 12.67 24.23
N ASP A 218 -9.12 13.45 25.10
CA ASP A 218 -9.70 14.12 26.27
C ASP A 218 -10.65 15.28 25.89
N LEU A 219 -11.66 14.99 25.07
CA LEU A 219 -12.62 15.97 24.55
C LEU A 219 -13.33 16.80 25.64
N TYR A 220 -13.50 16.28 26.86
CA TYR A 220 -14.11 17.03 27.97
C TYR A 220 -13.30 18.26 28.40
N LYS A 221 -11.97 18.29 28.18
CA LYS A 221 -11.10 19.41 28.53
C LYS A 221 -11.04 20.48 27.44
N ARG A 222 -11.56 20.20 26.24
CA ARG A 222 -11.31 20.99 25.02
C ARG A 222 -12.60 21.54 24.41
N ASP A 223 -12.54 22.79 23.97
CA ASP A 223 -13.60 23.46 23.20
C ASP A 223 -13.47 23.16 21.70
N LYS A 224 -12.23 23.06 21.22
CA LYS A 224 -11.89 22.71 19.85
C LYS A 224 -10.90 21.55 19.86
N VAL A 225 -11.14 20.55 19.02
CA VAL A 225 -10.24 19.42 18.89
C VAL A 225 -9.09 19.81 17.99
N THR A 226 -7.97 20.22 18.58
CA THR A 226 -6.72 20.58 17.87
C THR A 226 -5.70 19.44 17.85
N SER A 227 -5.95 18.35 18.61
CA SER A 227 -5.06 17.19 18.61
C SER A 227 -4.94 16.58 17.21
N GLY A 228 -3.70 16.36 16.76
CA GLY A 228 -3.38 15.63 15.53
C GLY A 228 -3.79 14.16 15.57
N GLU A 229 -4.19 13.63 16.72
CA GLU A 229 -4.72 12.27 16.83
C GLU A 229 -6.16 12.13 16.31
N CYS A 230 -6.88 13.23 16.10
CA CYS A 230 -8.27 13.16 15.64
C CYS A 230 -8.35 12.64 14.19
N ILE A 231 -8.96 11.48 14.03
CA ILE A 231 -9.24 10.83 12.74
C ILE A 231 -10.54 11.30 12.08
N ASN A 232 -11.22 12.31 12.65
CA ASN A 232 -12.49 12.85 12.14
C ASN A 232 -13.55 11.76 11.85
N CYS A 233 -13.69 10.78 12.74
CA CYS A 233 -14.65 9.68 12.62
C CYS A 233 -16.11 10.07 12.92
N MET A 234 -16.36 11.30 13.36
CA MET A 234 -17.68 11.86 13.70
C MET A 234 -18.47 11.11 14.79
N ARG A 235 -17.87 10.17 15.52
CA ARG A 235 -18.59 9.45 16.59
C ARG A 235 -18.99 10.38 17.75
N CYS A 236 -18.15 11.36 18.06
CA CYS A 236 -18.43 12.34 19.12
C CYS A 236 -19.57 13.30 18.76
N THR A 237 -19.78 13.61 17.48
CA THR A 237 -20.88 14.49 17.04
C THR A 237 -22.21 13.76 17.12
N GLU A 238 -22.21 12.45 16.88
CA GLU A 238 -23.42 11.64 16.85
C GLU A 238 -23.87 11.12 18.22
N VAL A 239 -22.93 10.89 19.14
CA VAL A 239 -23.23 10.46 20.52
C VAL A 239 -23.60 11.63 21.44
N CYS A 240 -23.39 12.88 21.01
CA CYS A 240 -23.62 14.05 21.84
C CYS A 240 -25.13 14.25 22.07
N PRO A 241 -25.65 14.10 23.31
CA PRO A 241 -27.09 14.23 23.57
C PRO A 241 -27.60 15.67 23.42
N ARG A 242 -26.69 16.65 23.47
CA ARG A 242 -26.98 18.09 23.39
C ARG A 242 -26.69 18.68 22.01
N SER A 243 -26.35 17.86 21.01
CA SER A 243 -25.98 18.29 19.66
C SER A 243 -24.94 19.43 19.63
N ASN A 244 -24.02 19.40 20.59
CA ASN A 244 -23.06 20.48 20.81
C ASN A 244 -21.68 20.19 20.20
N ALA A 245 -21.39 18.93 19.91
CA ALA A 245 -20.23 18.55 19.10
C ALA A 245 -20.63 18.55 17.61
N SER A 246 -19.92 19.33 16.80
CA SER A 246 -20.10 19.36 15.34
C SER A 246 -18.77 19.47 14.63
N ALA A 247 -18.72 19.05 13.37
CA ALA A 247 -17.65 19.46 12.49
C ALA A 247 -17.68 20.99 12.29
N SER A 248 -16.51 21.58 12.09
CA SER A 248 -16.36 23.01 11.84
C SER A 248 -15.23 23.31 10.87
N ALA A 249 -15.43 24.34 10.05
CA ALA A 249 -14.44 24.92 9.16
C ALA A 249 -14.22 26.36 9.61
N ALA A 250 -13.00 26.72 10.02
CA ALA A 250 -12.67 28.08 10.47
C ALA A 250 -13.76 28.70 11.40
N PHE A 251 -14.18 27.95 12.43
CA PHE A 251 -15.19 28.33 13.44
C PHE A 251 -16.66 28.26 13.02
N THR A 252 -16.97 28.10 11.74
CA THR A 252 -18.35 27.89 11.26
C THR A 252 -18.75 26.42 11.41
N ARG A 253 -19.91 26.16 12.02
CA ARG A 253 -20.46 24.80 12.12
C ARG A 253 -20.85 24.29 10.75
N VAL A 254 -20.40 23.07 10.42
CA VAL A 254 -20.75 22.40 9.17
C VAL A 254 -21.44 21.06 9.47
N ASN A 255 -22.32 20.63 8.56
CA ASN A 255 -22.98 19.35 8.68
C ASN A 255 -21.92 18.22 8.60
N SER A 256 -21.84 17.38 9.64
CA SER A 256 -20.81 16.35 9.75
C SER A 256 -20.97 15.24 8.70
N ALA A 257 -22.21 14.92 8.29
CA ALA A 257 -22.47 13.94 7.23
C ALA A 257 -22.06 14.49 5.86
N ALA A 258 -22.44 15.74 5.56
CA ALA A 258 -22.07 16.40 4.30
C ALA A 258 -20.55 16.53 4.17
N LEU A 259 -19.86 16.98 5.23
CA LEU A 259 -18.40 17.06 5.24
C LEU A 259 -17.75 15.70 4.99
N SER A 260 -18.27 14.65 5.62
CA SER A 260 -17.74 13.30 5.44
C SER A 260 -17.95 12.80 4.00
N ALA A 261 -19.13 13.01 3.42
CA ALA A 261 -19.42 12.65 2.03
C ALA A 261 -18.53 13.40 1.03
N VAL A 262 -18.36 14.71 1.20
CA VAL A 262 -17.47 15.54 0.38
C VAL A 262 -16.01 15.08 0.50
N ALA A 263 -15.54 14.84 1.73
CA ALA A 263 -14.19 14.34 1.94
C ALA A 263 -13.98 12.99 1.24
N ILE A 264 -14.90 12.03 1.41
CA ILE A 264 -14.83 10.73 0.72
C ILE A 264 -14.76 10.93 -0.80
N ALA A 265 -15.67 11.74 -1.38
CA ALA A 265 -15.71 11.99 -2.81
C ALA A 265 -14.40 12.61 -3.34
N ILE A 266 -13.78 13.52 -2.59
CA ILE A 266 -12.50 14.12 -2.94
C ILE A 266 -11.37 13.08 -2.86
N PHE A 267 -11.28 12.31 -1.77
CA PHE A 267 -10.26 11.27 -1.63
C PHE A 267 -10.40 10.19 -2.71
N THR A 268 -11.62 9.68 -2.96
CA THR A 268 -11.89 8.68 -4.00
C THR A 268 -11.66 9.24 -5.40
N GLY A 269 -12.06 10.50 -5.63
CA GLY A 269 -11.91 11.17 -6.91
C GLY A 269 -10.44 11.42 -7.24
N PHE A 270 -9.65 11.84 -6.26
CA PHE A 270 -8.21 12.02 -6.43
C PHE A 270 -7.53 10.68 -6.71
N TYR A 271 -7.86 9.64 -5.92
CA TYR A 271 -7.30 8.31 -6.13
C TYR A 271 -7.68 7.73 -7.50
N GLY A 272 -8.95 7.84 -7.90
CA GLY A 272 -9.42 7.40 -9.22
C GLY A 272 -8.79 8.19 -10.36
N LEU A 273 -8.62 9.50 -10.21
CA LEU A 273 -7.93 10.34 -11.18
C LEU A 273 -6.46 9.96 -11.31
N ASN A 274 -5.77 9.70 -10.20
CA ASN A 274 -4.39 9.23 -10.20
C ASN A 274 -4.26 7.88 -10.90
N TYR A 275 -5.16 6.94 -10.61
CA TYR A 275 -5.16 5.64 -11.26
C TYR A 275 -5.37 5.76 -12.78
N LEU A 276 -6.30 6.61 -13.22
CA LEU A 276 -6.56 6.88 -14.63
C LEU A 276 -5.42 7.65 -15.32
N LEU A 277 -4.81 8.61 -14.64
CA LEU A 277 -3.64 9.33 -15.16
C LEU A 277 -2.46 8.37 -15.25
N GLY A 278 -2.19 7.59 -14.21
CA GLY A 278 -1.15 6.58 -14.18
C GLY A 278 -1.30 5.55 -15.30
N SER A 279 -2.51 5.04 -15.54
CA SER A 279 -2.76 4.10 -16.63
C SER A 279 -2.62 4.74 -18.02
N LYS A 280 -3.04 6.01 -18.19
CA LYS A 280 -2.83 6.76 -19.43
C LYS A 280 -1.38 7.16 -19.67
N LEU A 281 -0.62 7.50 -18.62
CA LEU A 281 0.81 7.78 -18.71
C LEU A 281 1.59 6.50 -18.97
N ALA A 282 1.21 5.36 -18.37
CA ALA A 282 1.76 4.06 -18.73
C ALA A 282 1.47 3.74 -20.20
N ALA A 283 0.23 3.92 -20.67
CA ALA A 283 -0.13 3.75 -22.07
C ALA A 283 0.60 4.74 -23.00
N ALA A 284 0.78 6.00 -22.60
CA ALA A 284 1.50 7.01 -23.36
C ALA A 284 3.02 6.75 -23.38
N ASN A 285 3.59 6.21 -22.31
CA ASN A 285 4.98 5.74 -22.29
C ASN A 285 5.16 4.49 -23.14
N ILE A 286 4.14 3.62 -23.27
CA ILE A 286 4.14 2.52 -24.26
C ILE A 286 4.11 3.07 -25.70
N ILE A 287 3.32 4.13 -25.94
CA ILE A 287 3.24 4.80 -27.24
C ILE A 287 4.55 5.57 -27.55
N THR A 288 5.17 6.20 -26.55
CA THR A 288 6.43 6.97 -26.72
C THR A 288 7.64 6.05 -26.80
N ALA A 289 7.62 4.90 -26.11
CA ALA A 289 8.59 3.81 -26.33
C ALA A 289 8.43 3.18 -27.72
N SER A 290 7.24 3.23 -28.31
CA SER A 290 7.01 2.81 -29.71
C SER A 290 7.38 3.89 -30.74
N SER A 291 7.37 5.17 -30.38
CA SER A 291 7.68 6.28 -31.30
C SER A 291 9.09 6.85 -31.17
N ASN A 292 9.88 6.40 -30.18
CA ASN A 292 11.30 6.71 -30.05
C ASN A 292 12.19 5.48 -30.28
N SER A 293 11.71 4.51 -31.07
CA SER A 293 12.57 3.57 -31.77
C SER A 293 13.16 4.25 -33.01
N SER A 294 14.01 5.25 -32.79
CA SER A 294 15.17 5.39 -33.66
C SER A 294 15.99 4.13 -33.43
N SER A 295 15.96 3.25 -34.42
CA SER A 295 16.64 1.97 -34.53
C SER A 295 18.10 2.04 -34.07
N THR A 296 18.33 1.89 -32.77
CA THR A 296 19.53 1.22 -32.28
C THR A 296 19.11 -0.23 -32.08
N SER A 297 19.19 -1.01 -33.16
CA SER A 297 18.94 -2.44 -33.09
C SER A 297 19.83 -3.04 -31.99
N LYS A 298 19.23 -3.63 -30.95
CA LYS A 298 19.96 -4.27 -29.84
C LYS A 298 20.88 -5.38 -30.34
N TYR A 299 20.46 -6.00 -31.45
CA TYR A 299 21.16 -7.08 -32.11
C TYR A 299 21.55 -6.69 -33.53
N LYS A 300 22.68 -7.20 -34.00
CA LYS A 300 23.08 -7.24 -35.41
C LYS A 300 22.27 -8.34 -36.10
N ASP A 301 21.91 -8.09 -37.35
CA ASP A 301 21.20 -9.07 -38.16
C ASP A 301 22.16 -10.22 -38.52
N GLY A 302 21.66 -11.44 -38.46
CA GLY A 302 22.49 -12.64 -38.63
C GLY A 302 21.82 -13.89 -38.08
N THR A 303 22.50 -15.02 -38.24
CA THR A 303 22.14 -16.28 -37.60
C THR A 303 23.25 -16.65 -36.65
N TYR A 304 22.90 -16.86 -35.38
CA TYR A 304 23.84 -17.08 -34.29
C TYR A 304 23.54 -18.43 -33.65
N SER A 305 24.60 -19.19 -33.36
CA SER A 305 24.50 -20.47 -32.66
C SER A 305 24.86 -20.25 -31.20
N GLY A 306 24.10 -20.85 -30.29
CA GLY A 306 24.41 -20.82 -28.86
C GLY A 306 24.24 -22.18 -28.22
N GLU A 307 24.94 -22.37 -27.11
CA GLU A 307 24.92 -23.61 -26.33
C GLU A 307 24.45 -23.34 -24.91
N GLY A 308 23.65 -24.26 -24.37
CA GLY A 308 23.14 -24.19 -23.01
C GLY A 308 23.15 -25.55 -22.34
N THR A 309 23.01 -25.55 -21.01
CA THR A 309 23.01 -26.77 -20.22
C THR A 309 21.62 -27.03 -19.68
N GLY A 310 20.94 -28.03 -20.24
CA GLY A 310 19.63 -28.47 -19.80
C GLY A 310 19.70 -29.49 -18.65
N TYR A 311 18.87 -30.52 -18.74
CA TYR A 311 19.03 -31.70 -17.89
C TYR A 311 20.27 -32.51 -18.28
N MET A 312 20.64 -32.48 -19.56
CA MET A 312 21.88 -33.05 -20.09
C MET A 312 22.70 -31.96 -20.82
N PRO A 313 24.04 -32.11 -20.88
CA PRO A 313 24.89 -31.18 -21.64
C PRO A 313 24.72 -31.36 -23.16
N GLY A 314 25.04 -30.30 -23.91
CA GLY A 314 25.05 -30.31 -25.37
C GLY A 314 23.73 -29.87 -26.04
N LEU A 315 22.96 -28.99 -25.40
CA LEU A 315 21.77 -28.39 -26.02
C LEU A 315 22.20 -27.18 -26.87
N GLN A 316 21.97 -27.24 -28.18
CA GLN A 316 22.35 -26.18 -29.12
C GLN A 316 21.14 -25.59 -29.82
N VAL A 317 21.14 -24.26 -29.97
CA VAL A 317 20.09 -23.50 -30.66
C VAL A 317 20.68 -22.60 -31.75
N SER A 318 19.91 -22.34 -32.79
CA SER A 318 20.18 -21.38 -33.85
C SER A 318 19.15 -20.26 -33.81
N VAL A 319 19.60 -19.04 -33.55
CA VAL A 319 18.77 -17.83 -33.43
C VAL A 319 18.97 -16.95 -34.65
N LYS A 320 17.89 -16.65 -35.36
CA LYS A 320 17.89 -15.73 -36.50
C LYS A 320 17.39 -14.35 -36.08
N VAL A 321 18.16 -13.33 -36.41
CA VAL A 321 17.85 -11.92 -36.19
C VAL A 321 17.73 -11.21 -37.53
N GLU A 322 16.58 -10.55 -37.76
CA GLU A 322 16.35 -9.69 -38.94
C GLU A 322 15.75 -8.36 -38.48
N ASN A 323 16.26 -7.25 -39.01
CA ASN A 323 15.90 -5.89 -38.62
C ASN A 323 16.01 -5.66 -37.10
N GLY A 324 17.00 -6.26 -36.45
CA GLY A 324 17.22 -6.16 -35.00
C GLY A 324 16.27 -6.95 -34.12
N LYS A 325 15.41 -7.80 -34.70
CA LYS A 325 14.41 -8.60 -34.00
C LYS A 325 14.68 -10.10 -34.17
N ILE A 326 14.38 -10.88 -33.13
CA ILE A 326 14.46 -12.33 -33.16
C ILE A 326 13.30 -12.84 -34.01
N THR A 327 13.58 -13.42 -35.18
CA THR A 327 12.54 -13.92 -36.09
C THR A 327 12.37 -15.42 -36.04
N LYS A 328 13.42 -16.15 -35.63
CA LYS A 328 13.40 -17.61 -35.55
C LYS A 328 14.36 -18.13 -34.51
N ILE A 329 13.97 -19.20 -33.82
CA ILE A 329 14.82 -19.98 -32.92
C ILE A 329 14.57 -21.45 -33.26
N ASP A 330 15.60 -22.13 -33.74
CA ASP A 330 15.57 -23.56 -34.05
C ASP A 330 16.47 -24.31 -33.06
N ILE A 331 16.03 -25.47 -32.58
CA ILE A 331 16.88 -26.36 -31.78
C ILE A 331 17.67 -27.25 -32.74
N VAL A 332 18.99 -27.14 -32.69
CA VAL A 332 19.92 -27.78 -33.64
C VAL A 332 20.31 -29.17 -33.15
N SER A 333 20.58 -29.29 -31.86
CA SER A 333 20.88 -30.57 -31.23
C SER A 333 20.45 -30.53 -29.76
N ASP A 334 20.00 -31.68 -29.28
CA ASP A 334 19.66 -31.90 -27.89
C ASP A 334 20.02 -33.32 -27.48
N ASN A 335 20.29 -33.49 -26.20
CA ASN A 335 20.49 -34.81 -25.60
C ASN A 335 19.51 -34.98 -24.44
N GLU A 336 18.28 -34.47 -24.55
CA GLU A 336 17.34 -34.40 -23.43
C GLU A 336 16.50 -35.69 -23.30
N THR A 337 15.83 -35.87 -22.15
CA THR A 337 14.94 -37.03 -21.97
C THR A 337 13.65 -36.84 -22.78
N PRO A 338 13.30 -37.74 -23.74
CA PRO A 338 12.22 -37.49 -24.70
C PRO A 338 10.85 -37.18 -24.10
N ARG A 339 10.56 -37.72 -22.90
CA ARG A 339 9.27 -37.56 -22.21
C ARG A 339 9.02 -36.14 -21.67
N PHE A 340 10.08 -35.37 -21.41
CA PHE A 340 9.98 -34.07 -20.74
C PHE A 340 10.51 -32.91 -21.60
N ALA A 341 11.20 -33.20 -22.71
CA ALA A 341 11.80 -32.20 -23.59
C ALA A 341 10.79 -31.57 -24.58
N GLN A 342 9.75 -32.29 -25.01
CA GLN A 342 8.89 -31.85 -26.11
C GLN A 342 8.17 -30.51 -25.86
N THR A 343 7.63 -30.31 -24.66
CA THR A 343 6.90 -29.08 -24.31
C THR A 343 7.81 -27.84 -24.23
N PRO A 344 8.91 -27.83 -23.43
CA PRO A 344 9.78 -26.67 -23.36
C PRO A 344 10.43 -26.33 -24.71
N MET A 345 10.72 -27.32 -25.55
CA MET A 345 11.30 -27.11 -26.88
C MET A 345 10.37 -26.39 -27.87
N GLN A 346 9.06 -26.42 -27.65
CA GLN A 346 8.09 -25.71 -28.49
C GLN A 346 7.71 -24.36 -27.89
N VAL A 347 7.45 -24.33 -26.58
CA VAL A 347 6.90 -23.15 -25.90
C VAL A 347 7.96 -22.07 -25.71
N ILE A 348 9.14 -22.41 -25.21
CA ILE A 348 10.16 -21.42 -24.85
C ILE A 348 10.63 -20.61 -26.08
N PRO A 349 10.97 -21.22 -27.23
CA PRO A 349 11.29 -20.45 -28.44
C PRO A 349 10.18 -19.48 -28.87
N GLN A 350 8.92 -19.90 -28.79
CA GLN A 350 7.78 -19.06 -29.18
C GLN A 350 7.58 -17.89 -28.24
N GLU A 351 7.69 -18.11 -26.93
CA GLU A 351 7.57 -17.05 -25.94
C GLU A 351 8.71 -16.03 -26.06
N ILE A 352 9.94 -16.49 -26.32
CA ILE A 352 11.08 -15.59 -26.54
C ILE A 352 10.88 -14.74 -27.80
N ILE A 353 10.40 -15.35 -28.89
CA ILE A 353 10.10 -14.60 -30.14
C ILE A 353 8.96 -13.60 -29.90
N ALA A 354 7.92 -13.98 -29.16
CA ALA A 354 6.80 -13.08 -28.86
C ALA A 354 7.21 -11.92 -27.94
N ALA A 355 8.00 -12.20 -26.90
CA ALA A 355 8.46 -11.20 -25.92
C ALA A 355 9.65 -10.37 -26.42
N GLN A 356 10.37 -10.84 -27.45
CA GLN A 356 11.67 -10.30 -27.88
C GLN A 356 12.67 -10.19 -26.71
N SER A 357 12.57 -11.12 -25.75
CA SER A 357 13.33 -11.16 -24.50
C SER A 357 13.53 -12.60 -24.06
N THR A 358 14.64 -12.89 -23.39
CA THR A 358 14.91 -14.20 -22.76
C THR A 358 14.35 -14.30 -21.34
N ASP A 359 13.74 -13.23 -20.83
CA ASP A 359 12.99 -13.19 -19.57
C ASP A 359 11.57 -13.76 -19.80
N VAL A 360 11.48 -15.09 -19.87
CA VAL A 360 10.24 -15.86 -20.09
C VAL A 360 10.06 -16.93 -19.03
N ASP A 361 8.82 -17.35 -18.80
CA ASP A 361 8.50 -18.33 -17.76
C ASP A 361 8.98 -19.74 -18.13
N THR A 362 9.46 -20.49 -17.14
CA THR A 362 9.86 -21.90 -17.35
C THR A 362 8.64 -22.83 -17.34
N VAL A 363 8.74 -23.95 -18.07
CA VAL A 363 7.66 -24.95 -18.10
C VAL A 363 7.67 -25.78 -16.81
N SER A 364 6.54 -25.82 -16.11
CA SER A 364 6.37 -26.62 -14.90
C SER A 364 6.67 -28.09 -15.15
N GLY A 365 7.58 -28.67 -14.36
CA GLY A 365 8.04 -30.06 -14.52
C GLY A 365 9.20 -30.26 -15.50
N ALA A 366 9.63 -29.21 -16.21
CA ALA A 366 10.77 -29.23 -17.13
C ALA A 366 11.72 -28.02 -16.94
N THR A 367 11.82 -27.51 -15.72
CA THR A 367 12.55 -26.26 -15.39
C THR A 367 14.01 -26.26 -15.85
N ARG A 368 14.74 -27.39 -15.70
CA ARG A 368 16.15 -27.45 -16.14
C ARG A 368 16.30 -27.37 -17.66
N THR A 369 15.47 -28.10 -18.40
CA THR A 369 15.44 -28.04 -19.86
C THR A 369 15.02 -26.65 -20.35
N SER A 370 14.02 -26.01 -19.73
CA SER A 370 13.63 -24.62 -20.03
C SER A 370 14.79 -23.65 -19.82
N ASN A 371 15.49 -23.74 -18.69
CA ASN A 371 16.64 -22.89 -18.41
C ASN A 371 17.79 -23.13 -19.39
N GLY A 372 18.04 -24.38 -19.79
CA GLY A 372 19.04 -24.70 -20.81
C GLY A 372 18.73 -24.03 -22.15
N ILE A 373 17.46 -24.02 -22.58
CA ILE A 373 17.06 -23.32 -23.83
C ILE A 373 17.27 -21.81 -23.68
N ILE A 374 16.87 -21.23 -22.55
CA ILE A 374 17.04 -19.80 -22.26
C ILE A 374 18.53 -19.43 -22.25
N GLU A 375 19.37 -20.26 -21.64
CA GLU A 375 20.83 -20.11 -21.62
C GLU A 375 21.43 -20.17 -23.03
N ALA A 376 21.06 -21.17 -23.83
CA ALA A 376 21.54 -21.32 -25.20
C ALA A 376 21.13 -20.13 -26.08
N VAL A 377 19.91 -19.59 -25.90
CA VAL A 377 19.46 -18.41 -26.63
C VAL A 377 20.20 -17.14 -26.15
N ASN A 378 20.45 -17.01 -24.85
CA ASN A 378 21.27 -15.90 -24.33
C ASN A 378 22.69 -15.93 -24.88
N ASP A 379 23.30 -17.12 -24.95
CA ASP A 379 24.64 -17.30 -25.53
C ASP A 379 24.66 -16.89 -27.01
N ALA A 380 23.68 -17.31 -27.81
CA ALA A 380 23.54 -16.88 -29.21
C ALA A 380 23.32 -15.36 -29.35
N LEU A 381 22.46 -14.77 -28.51
CA LEU A 381 22.17 -13.34 -28.55
C LEU A 381 23.32 -12.46 -28.05
N SER A 382 24.19 -13.00 -27.18
CA SER A 382 25.41 -12.29 -26.74
C SER A 382 26.33 -11.99 -27.93
N GLN A 383 26.43 -12.91 -28.90
CA GLN A 383 27.20 -12.76 -30.13
C GLN A 383 26.54 -11.78 -31.11
N ALA A 384 25.21 -11.64 -31.02
CA ALA A 384 24.44 -10.69 -31.81
C ALA A 384 24.47 -9.27 -31.21
N SER A 385 24.86 -9.10 -29.95
CA SER A 385 24.83 -7.80 -29.27
C SER A 385 25.77 -6.78 -29.94
N LYS A 386 25.31 -5.52 -30.02
CA LYS A 386 26.09 -4.40 -30.56
C LYS A 386 27.06 -3.82 -29.56
#